data_AF-A0A1G9U159-F1
#
_entry.id   AF-A0A1G9U159-F1
#
_cell.length_a   1.000
_cell.length_b   1.000
_cell.length_c   1.000
_cell.angle_alpha   90.00
_cell.angle_beta   90.00
_cell.angle_gamma   90.00
#
_symmetry.space_group_name_H-M   'P 1'
#
loop_
_entity.id
_entity.type
_entity.pdbx_description
1 polymer ?
#
loop_
_entity_poly.entity_id
_entity_poly.type
_entity_poly.pdbx_seq_one_letter_code
_entity_poly.pdbx_strand_id
1 'polypeptide(L)'
;MITIYKNPNGDTRTAPKNISFEQFQEANDMHKQDVRSVMNDLALRIMTAGLLHDYTKKSDERLFYKNFLSTMNKGTDFVNDEWYQLHIKHERHHLLSRCPEDVNLIDVLEMITDCVCAGMARSGELRPIEINAKILEKATANTVDLIKKMIVSTAR
;
A
#
# COMPACT_ATOMS: atom_id res chain seq x y z
N MET A 1 -1.42 -16.72 6.27
CA MET A 1 -0.60 -17.21 5.14
C MET A 1 -1.52 -18.01 4.24
N ILE A 2 -1.55 -17.68 2.96
CA ILE A 2 -2.48 -18.23 1.96
C ILE A 2 -1.83 -19.45 1.33
N THR A 3 -2.50 -20.60 1.40
CA THR A 3 -1.98 -21.83 0.79
C THR A 3 -2.45 -21.92 -0.66
N ILE A 4 -1.51 -22.09 -1.58
CA ILE A 4 -1.76 -22.31 -3.01
C ILE A 4 -1.22 -23.69 -3.38
N TYR A 5 -2.03 -24.50 -4.05
CA TYR A 5 -1.64 -25.83 -4.49
C TYR A 5 -1.17 -25.79 -5.94
N LYS A 6 -0.03 -26.42 -6.23
CA LYS A 6 0.49 -26.53 -7.60
C LYS A 6 -0.49 -27.34 -8.45
N ASN A 7 -0.98 -26.72 -9.52
CA ASN A 7 -1.81 -27.38 -10.53
C ASN A 7 -1.47 -26.81 -11.92
N PRO A 8 -0.65 -27.50 -12.73
CA PRO A 8 -0.19 -26.98 -14.02
C PRO A 8 -1.25 -27.04 -15.13
N ASN A 9 -2.38 -27.73 -14.90
CA ASN A 9 -3.34 -28.07 -15.97
C ASN A 9 -4.06 -26.85 -16.59
N GLY A 10 -3.96 -25.68 -15.96
CA GLY A 10 -4.53 -24.42 -16.47
C GLY A 10 -3.57 -23.58 -17.33
N ASP A 11 -2.30 -23.96 -17.48
CA ASP A 11 -1.28 -23.18 -18.18
C ASP A 11 -0.67 -23.96 -19.35
N THR A 12 -0.88 -23.47 -20.58
CA THR A 12 -0.39 -24.12 -21.82
C THR A 12 1.12 -24.30 -21.88
N ARG A 13 1.89 -23.58 -21.07
CA ARG A 13 3.36 -23.70 -21.00
C ARG A 13 3.81 -24.86 -20.11
N THR A 14 2.95 -25.36 -19.23
CA THR A 14 3.31 -26.34 -18.19
C THR A 14 2.37 -27.54 -18.09
N ALA A 15 1.16 -27.46 -18.65
CA ALA A 15 0.19 -28.53 -18.62
C ALA A 15 0.72 -29.78 -19.36
N PRO A 16 0.45 -31.00 -18.83
CA PRO A 16 0.76 -32.23 -19.55
C PRO A 16 -0.12 -32.38 -20.79
N LYS A 17 0.29 -33.23 -21.73
CA LYS A 17 -0.54 -33.56 -22.91
C LYS A 17 -1.80 -34.34 -22.48
N ASN A 18 -2.89 -34.15 -23.23
CA ASN A 18 -4.14 -34.90 -23.10
C ASN A 18 -4.83 -34.77 -21.72
N ILE A 19 -4.73 -33.61 -21.06
CA ILE A 19 -5.57 -33.34 -19.88
C ILE A 19 -7.06 -33.39 -20.25
N SER A 20 -7.89 -33.83 -19.30
CA SER A 20 -9.33 -33.78 -19.46
C SER A 20 -9.85 -32.35 -19.28
N PHE A 21 -11.08 -32.09 -19.76
CA PHE A 21 -11.74 -30.81 -19.54
C PHE A 21 -11.94 -30.51 -18.04
N GLU A 22 -12.23 -31.54 -17.24
CA GLU A 22 -12.42 -31.43 -15.79
C GLU A 22 -11.12 -31.04 -15.08
N GLN A 23 -9.98 -31.62 -15.48
CA GLN A 23 -8.66 -31.26 -14.95
C GLN A 23 -8.28 -29.81 -15.29
N PHE A 24 -8.59 -29.36 -16.51
CA PHE A 24 -8.43 -27.96 -16.92
C PHE A 24 -9.34 -27.04 -16.09
N GLN A 25 -10.63 -27.37 -15.97
CA GLN A 25 -11.60 -26.58 -15.24
C GLN A 25 -11.20 -26.42 -13.77
N GLU A 26 -10.82 -27.52 -13.12
CA GLU A 26 -10.36 -27.50 -11.73
C GLU A 26 -9.17 -26.56 -11.54
N ALA A 27 -8.16 -26.60 -12.41
CA ALA A 27 -7.00 -25.71 -12.31
C ALA A 27 -7.38 -24.23 -12.45
N ASN A 28 -8.33 -23.90 -13.32
CA ASN A 28 -8.80 -22.53 -13.50
C ASN A 28 -9.62 -22.05 -12.29
N ASP A 29 -10.48 -22.90 -11.74
CA ASP A 29 -11.26 -22.57 -10.55
C ASP A 29 -10.35 -22.38 -9.33
N MET A 30 -9.32 -23.22 -9.18
CA MET A 30 -8.28 -23.05 -8.16
C MET A 30 -7.54 -21.73 -8.33
N HIS A 31 -7.05 -21.40 -9.53
CA HIS A 31 -6.34 -20.14 -9.76
C HIS A 31 -7.19 -18.91 -9.40
N LYS A 32 -8.47 -18.91 -9.80
CA LYS A 32 -9.41 -17.83 -9.46
C LYS A 32 -9.59 -17.71 -7.95
N GLN A 33 -9.70 -18.84 -7.25
CA GLN A 33 -9.79 -18.88 -5.80
C GLN A 33 -8.54 -18.31 -5.12
N ASP A 34 -7.36 -18.67 -5.62
CA ASP A 34 -6.08 -18.24 -5.08
C ASP A 34 -5.89 -16.72 -5.23
N VAL A 35 -6.15 -16.19 -6.44
CA VAL A 35 -6.12 -14.75 -6.72
C VAL A 35 -7.11 -14.02 -5.81
N ARG A 36 -8.35 -14.51 -5.68
CA ARG A 36 -9.35 -13.92 -4.78
C ARG A 36 -8.86 -13.85 -3.34
N SER A 37 -8.24 -14.92 -2.85
CA SER A 37 -7.73 -14.99 -1.47
C SER A 37 -6.65 -13.95 -1.23
N VAL A 38 -5.71 -13.78 -2.16
CA VAL A 38 -4.65 -12.76 -2.08
C VAL A 38 -5.21 -11.35 -2.15
N MET A 39 -6.11 -11.09 -3.09
CA MET A 39 -6.76 -9.78 -3.25
C MET A 39 -7.55 -9.37 -2.01
N ASN A 40 -8.21 -10.32 -1.33
CA ASN A 40 -8.91 -10.05 -0.08
C ASN A 40 -7.95 -9.61 1.05
N ASP A 41 -6.80 -10.25 1.20
CA ASP A 41 -5.81 -9.84 2.21
C ASP A 41 -5.19 -8.47 1.89
N LEU A 42 -4.93 -8.19 0.61
CA LEU A 42 -4.50 -6.85 0.17
C LEU A 42 -5.57 -5.78 0.47
N ALA A 43 -6.85 -6.09 0.25
CA ALA A 43 -7.95 -5.17 0.59
C ALA A 43 -8.00 -4.86 2.09
N LEU A 44 -7.83 -5.87 2.95
CA LEU A 44 -7.77 -5.67 4.40
C LEU A 44 -6.59 -4.77 4.82
N ARG A 45 -5.44 -4.89 4.13
CA ARG A 45 -4.29 -4.02 4.38
C ARG A 45 -4.54 -2.58 3.96
N ILE A 46 -5.22 -2.36 2.83
CA ILE A 46 -5.67 -1.02 2.41
C ILE A 46 -6.61 -0.42 3.45
N MET A 47 -7.58 -1.19 3.93
CA MET A 47 -8.49 -0.75 5.00
C MET A 47 -7.74 -0.41 6.29
N THR A 48 -6.72 -1.20 6.64
CA THR A 48 -5.87 -0.96 7.82
C THR A 48 -5.05 0.32 7.67
N ALA A 49 -4.47 0.57 6.50
CA ALA A 49 -3.75 1.82 6.22
C ALA A 49 -4.67 3.03 6.39
N GLY A 50 -5.89 2.98 5.83
CA GLY A 50 -6.88 4.05 6.02
C GLY A 50 -7.32 4.25 7.48
N LEU A 51 -7.43 3.18 8.27
CA LEU A 51 -7.77 3.26 9.69
C LEU A 51 -6.64 3.89 10.53
N LEU A 52 -5.39 3.62 10.18
CA LEU A 52 -4.21 4.07 10.91
C LEU A 52 -3.62 5.38 10.37
N HIS A 53 -4.18 5.91 9.29
CA HIS A 53 -3.74 7.14 8.67
C HIS A 53 -3.64 8.28 9.70
N ASP A 54 -2.52 9.00 9.68
CA ASP A 54 -2.28 10.17 10.53
C ASP A 54 -2.34 9.88 12.04
N TYR A 55 -2.07 8.65 12.49
CA TYR A 55 -2.14 8.31 13.91
C TYR A 55 -1.26 9.21 14.79
N THR A 56 -0.13 9.70 14.26
CA THR A 56 0.78 10.62 14.98
C THR A 56 0.20 12.02 15.21
N LYS A 57 -0.82 12.45 14.44
CA LYS A 57 -1.60 13.66 14.78
C LYS A 57 -2.37 13.49 16.08
N LYS A 58 -2.71 12.24 16.44
CA LYS A 58 -3.47 11.91 17.65
C LYS A 58 -2.58 11.44 18.81
N SER A 59 -1.55 10.64 18.56
CA SER A 59 -0.63 10.25 19.63
C SER A 59 0.20 11.42 20.17
N ASP A 60 0.54 12.39 19.30
CA ASP A 60 1.42 13.53 19.62
C ASP A 60 0.71 14.88 19.42
N GLU A 61 -0.60 14.93 19.64
CA GLU A 61 -1.48 16.07 19.34
C GLU A 61 -1.04 17.37 20.01
N ARG A 62 -0.48 17.30 21.23
CA ARG A 62 0.05 18.49 21.93
C ARG A 62 1.27 19.08 21.24
N LEU A 63 2.17 18.23 20.76
CA LEU A 63 3.36 18.66 20.03
C LEU A 63 2.95 19.22 18.66
N PHE A 64 2.02 18.55 17.98
CA PHE A 64 1.42 19.04 16.75
C PHE A 64 0.84 20.44 16.92
N TYR A 65 -0.02 20.64 17.93
CA TYR A 65 -0.66 21.92 18.20
C TYR A 65 0.35 23.02 18.54
N LYS A 66 1.40 22.69 19.32
CA LYS A 66 2.48 23.63 19.65
C LYS A 66 3.22 24.11 18.39
N ASN A 67 3.63 23.18 17.52
CA ASN A 67 4.31 23.55 16.28
C ASN A 67 3.37 24.29 15.31
N PHE A 68 2.12 23.88 15.22
CA PHE A 68 1.08 24.58 14.46
C PHE A 68 0.96 26.07 14.88
N LEU A 69 0.84 26.34 16.19
CA LEU A 69 0.79 27.72 16.70
C LEU A 69 2.11 28.47 16.49
N SER A 70 3.25 27.78 16.57
CA SER A 70 4.55 28.40 16.28
C SER A 70 4.61 28.89 14.83
N THR A 71 4.19 28.07 13.87
CA THR A 71 4.11 28.46 12.47
C THR A 71 3.12 29.61 12.27
N MET A 72 1.90 29.50 12.80
CA MET A 72 0.86 30.50 12.59
C MET A 72 1.17 31.87 13.23
N ASN A 73 1.77 31.87 14.42
CA ASN A 73 1.95 33.11 15.20
C ASN A 73 3.37 33.69 15.10
N LYS A 74 4.37 32.87 14.75
CA LYS A 74 5.79 33.25 14.75
C LYS A 74 6.46 33.04 13.40
N GLY A 75 5.77 32.45 12.41
CA GLY A 75 6.32 32.21 11.08
C GLY A 75 7.43 31.15 11.04
N THR A 76 7.46 30.21 11.99
CA THR A 76 8.42 29.09 11.93
C THR A 76 8.08 28.14 10.79
N ASP A 77 9.11 27.53 10.20
CA ASP A 77 8.93 26.54 9.14
C ASP A 77 8.44 25.20 9.72
N PHE A 78 7.15 24.92 9.48
CA PHE A 78 6.49 23.72 9.98
C PHE A 78 7.14 22.41 9.50
N VAL A 79 7.75 22.41 8.31
CA VAL A 79 8.40 21.20 7.75
C VAL A 79 9.71 20.86 8.47
N ASN A 80 10.36 21.86 9.09
CA ASN A 80 11.58 21.66 9.86
C ASN A 80 11.32 21.51 11.38
N ASP A 81 10.07 21.62 11.81
CA ASP A 81 9.69 21.47 13.21
C ASP A 81 9.69 20.00 13.67
N GLU A 82 9.89 19.82 14.98
CA GLU A 82 10.01 18.52 15.64
C GLU A 82 8.84 17.58 15.31
N TRP A 83 7.59 18.08 15.35
CA TRP A 83 6.43 17.28 15.04
C TRP A 83 6.46 16.72 13.61
N TYR A 84 6.79 17.54 12.61
CA TYR A 84 6.77 17.09 11.21
C TYR A 84 7.83 16.01 10.96
N GLN A 85 9.01 16.17 11.56
CA GLN A 85 10.07 15.17 11.47
C GLN A 85 9.69 13.82 12.11
N LEU A 86 8.96 13.86 13.23
CA LEU A 86 8.34 12.67 13.85
C LEU A 86 7.28 12.08 12.92
N HIS A 87 6.38 12.92 12.40
CA HIS A 87 5.26 12.54 11.57
C HIS A 87 5.70 11.78 10.31
N ILE A 88 6.56 12.36 9.47
CA ILE A 88 7.08 11.71 8.26
C ILE A 88 7.96 10.50 8.58
N LYS A 89 8.45 10.39 9.83
CA LYS A 89 9.26 9.25 10.24
C LYS A 89 8.41 8.00 10.51
N HIS A 90 7.18 8.19 10.93
CA HIS A 90 6.28 7.16 11.42
C HIS A 90 5.15 6.85 10.44
N GLU A 91 4.59 7.88 9.81
CA GLU A 91 3.60 7.73 8.75
C GLU A 91 4.26 7.34 7.44
N ARG A 92 3.55 6.54 6.63
CA ARG A 92 4.09 5.97 5.39
C ARG A 92 3.65 6.72 4.13
N HIS A 93 2.59 7.52 4.21
CA HIS A 93 2.03 8.22 3.04
C HIS A 93 2.85 9.44 2.59
N HIS A 94 3.79 9.97 3.38
CA HIS A 94 4.63 11.12 3.00
C HIS A 94 5.81 10.76 2.08
N LEU A 95 5.55 10.02 0.99
CA LEU A 95 6.58 9.38 0.17
C LEU A 95 7.60 10.35 -0.47
N LEU A 96 7.21 11.61 -0.70
CA LEU A 96 8.10 12.65 -1.23
C LEU A 96 9.05 13.24 -0.18
N SER A 97 8.64 13.24 1.08
CA SER A 97 9.47 13.71 2.20
C SER A 97 10.34 12.58 2.73
N ARG A 98 9.79 11.36 2.79
CA ARG A 98 10.51 10.14 3.16
C ARG A 98 9.85 8.93 2.52
N CYS A 99 10.60 8.23 1.67
CA CYS A 99 10.17 6.97 1.08
C CYS A 99 10.75 5.77 1.86
N PRO A 100 9.94 4.89 2.47
CA PRO A 100 10.44 3.67 3.12
C PRO A 100 11.14 2.72 2.13
N GLU A 101 12.12 1.95 2.61
CA GLU A 101 12.80 0.96 1.78
C GLU A 101 11.87 -0.16 1.29
N ASP A 102 10.86 -0.49 2.10
CA ASP A 102 9.82 -1.47 1.81
C ASP A 102 8.51 -0.83 1.32
N VAL A 103 8.57 0.39 0.78
CA VAL A 103 7.40 1.07 0.18
C VAL A 103 6.68 0.12 -0.78
N ASN A 104 5.35 0.07 -0.73
CA ASN A 104 4.54 -0.78 -1.61
C ASN A 104 3.33 0.00 -2.13
N LEU A 105 2.53 -0.61 -3.01
CA LEU A 105 1.43 0.08 -3.68
C LEU A 105 0.30 0.51 -2.72
N ILE A 106 0.23 -0.06 -1.52
CA ILE A 106 -0.73 0.39 -0.50
C ILE A 106 -0.34 1.77 0.03
N ASP A 107 0.94 2.01 0.28
CA ASP A 107 1.44 3.31 0.72
C ASP A 107 1.20 4.39 -0.36
N VAL A 108 1.32 4.01 -1.64
CA VAL A 108 1.02 4.90 -2.76
C VAL A 108 -0.47 5.24 -2.81
N LEU A 109 -1.35 4.26 -2.62
CA LEU A 109 -2.79 4.51 -2.55
C LEU A 109 -3.16 5.40 -1.36
N GLU A 110 -2.53 5.20 -0.20
CA GLU A 110 -2.71 6.05 0.98
C GLU A 110 -2.29 7.49 0.69
N MET A 111 -1.10 7.72 0.10
CA MET A 111 -0.63 9.05 -0.28
C MET A 111 -1.57 9.76 -1.26
N ILE A 112 -2.02 9.06 -2.31
CA ILE A 112 -2.95 9.64 -3.28
C ILE A 112 -4.25 10.04 -2.58
N THR A 113 -4.77 9.15 -1.72
CA THR A 113 -6.01 9.39 -0.99
C THR A 113 -5.88 10.59 -0.05
N ASP A 114 -4.79 10.67 0.73
CA ASP A 114 -4.48 11.81 1.59
C ASP A 114 -4.42 13.12 0.80
N CYS A 115 -3.62 13.16 -0.27
CA CYS A 115 -3.46 14.35 -1.09
C CYS A 115 -4.79 14.85 -1.67
N VAL A 116 -5.64 13.93 -2.15
CA VAL A 116 -6.97 14.26 -2.67
C VAL A 116 -7.86 14.78 -1.54
N CYS A 117 -7.98 14.05 -0.42
CA CYS A 117 -8.82 14.45 0.70
C CYS A 117 -8.39 15.81 1.29
N ALA A 118 -7.09 16.01 1.49
CA ALA A 118 -6.53 17.25 2.01
C ALA A 118 -6.72 18.44 1.06
N GLY A 119 -6.52 18.24 -0.26
CA GLY A 119 -6.77 19.27 -1.27
C GLY A 119 -8.24 19.69 -1.32
N MET A 120 -9.13 18.71 -1.40
CA MET A 120 -10.57 18.95 -1.43
C MET A 120 -11.07 19.62 -0.13
N ALA A 121 -10.56 19.21 1.03
CA ALA A 121 -10.97 19.79 2.31
C ALA A 121 -10.46 21.23 2.51
N ARG A 122 -9.27 21.57 2.01
CA ARG A 122 -8.65 22.88 2.20
C ARG A 122 -9.19 23.95 1.26
N SER A 123 -9.36 23.63 -0.03
CA SER A 123 -9.71 24.61 -1.05
C SER A 123 -10.73 24.12 -2.08
N GLY A 124 -11.17 22.87 -1.99
CA GLY A 124 -12.03 22.26 -3.02
C GLY A 124 -11.30 21.99 -4.35
N GLU A 125 -9.98 22.18 -4.37
CA GLU A 125 -9.15 22.05 -5.57
C GLU A 125 -7.99 21.09 -5.31
N LEU A 126 -7.73 20.23 -6.30
CA LEU A 126 -6.60 19.32 -6.28
C LEU A 126 -5.41 19.94 -7.02
N ARG A 127 -4.30 20.15 -6.30
CA ARG A 127 -3.01 20.44 -6.94
C ARG A 127 -2.52 19.16 -7.63
N PRO A 128 -1.76 19.28 -8.74
CA PRO A 128 -1.18 18.11 -9.40
C PRO A 128 -0.43 17.23 -8.40
N ILE A 129 -0.80 15.96 -8.33
CA ILE A 129 -0.08 14.98 -7.52
C ILE A 129 1.12 14.53 -8.35
N GLU A 130 2.31 14.88 -7.89
CA GLU A 130 3.56 14.42 -8.49
C GLU A 130 4.14 13.27 -7.66
N ILE A 131 4.38 12.12 -8.29
CA ILE A 131 5.11 11.01 -7.68
C ILE A 131 6.29 10.63 -8.56
N ASN A 132 7.45 10.43 -7.94
CA ASN A 132 8.65 10.00 -8.66
C ASN A 132 8.44 8.59 -9.24
N ALA A 133 8.71 8.40 -10.54
CA ALA A 133 8.60 7.10 -11.21
C ALA A 133 9.39 5.99 -10.50
N LYS A 134 10.56 6.31 -9.92
CA LYS A 134 11.36 5.35 -9.13
C LYS A 134 10.63 4.85 -7.88
N ILE A 135 9.79 5.69 -7.27
CA ILE A 135 8.96 5.26 -6.13
C ILE A 135 7.89 4.27 -6.60
N LEU A 136 7.24 4.52 -7.73
CA LEU A 136 6.25 3.60 -8.31
C LEU A 136 6.87 2.25 -8.70
N GLU A 137 8.04 2.27 -9.34
CA GLU A 137 8.79 1.05 -9.69
C GLU A 137 9.14 0.24 -8.45
N LYS A 138 9.71 0.91 -7.43
CA LYS A 138 10.07 0.28 -6.14
C LYS A 138 8.84 -0.26 -5.42
N ALA A 139 7.75 0.51 -5.37
CA ALA A 139 6.48 0.09 -4.77
C ALA A 139 5.91 -1.14 -5.46
N THR A 140 5.99 -1.20 -6.78
CA THR A 140 5.53 -2.36 -7.58
C THR A 140 6.37 -3.60 -7.24
N ALA A 141 7.70 -3.49 -7.28
CA ALA A 141 8.60 -4.61 -6.96
C ALA A 141 8.39 -5.13 -5.53
N ASN A 142 8.31 -4.23 -4.55
CA ASN A 142 8.06 -4.58 -3.16
C ASN A 142 6.66 -5.17 -2.93
N THR A 143 5.64 -4.77 -3.70
CA THR A 143 4.30 -5.37 -3.63
C THR A 143 4.33 -6.83 -4.13
N VAL A 144 5.11 -7.13 -5.16
CA VAL A 144 5.33 -8.51 -5.61
C VAL A 144 5.97 -9.34 -4.50
N ASP A 145 7.00 -8.82 -3.82
CA ASP A 145 7.64 -9.54 -2.72
C ASP A 145 6.73 -9.66 -1.47
N LEU A 146 5.89 -8.66 -1.20
CA LEU A 146 4.85 -8.74 -0.18
C LEU A 146 3.88 -9.89 -0.47
N ILE A 147 3.35 -9.95 -1.70
CA ILE A 147 2.41 -11.01 -2.12
C ILE A 147 3.08 -12.39 -2.05
N LYS A 148 4.34 -12.51 -2.48
CA LYS A 148 5.09 -13.76 -2.35
C LYS A 148 5.21 -14.22 -0.90
N LYS A 149 5.45 -13.31 0.05
CA LYS A 149 5.51 -13.61 1.49
C LYS A 149 4.15 -13.98 2.08
N MET A 150 3.04 -13.60 1.44
CA MET A 150 1.70 -13.99 1.86
C MET A 150 1.37 -15.44 1.50
N ILE A 151 2.05 -16.02 0.51
CA ILE A 151 1.73 -17.31 -0.10
C ILE A 151 2.66 -18.42 0.39
N VAL A 152 2.10 -19.60 0.63
CA VAL A 152 2.83 -20.87 0.67
C VAL A 152 2.37 -21.73 -0.50
N SER A 153 3.31 -22.08 -1.38
CA SER A 153 3.05 -23.00 -2.48
C SER A 153 3.36 -24.43 -2.03
N THR A 154 2.38 -25.32 -2.14
CA THR A 154 2.53 -26.74 -1.80
C THR A 154 2.27 -27.63 -3.02
N ALA A 155 2.93 -28.79 -3.04
CA ALA A 155 2.50 -29.88 -3.90
C ALA A 155 1.13 -30.39 -3.41
N ARG A 156 0.36 -30.95 -4.33
CA ARG A 156 -0.90 -31.61 -4.03
C ARG A 156 -0.66 -33.11 -3.82
#